data_AF-A0A841HZ63-F1
#
_entry.id   AF-A0A841HZ63-F1
#
_cell.length_a   1.000
_cell.length_b   1.000
_cell.length_c   1.000
_cell.angle_alpha   90.00
_cell.angle_beta   90.00
_cell.angle_gamma   90.00
#
_symmetry.space_group_name_H-M   'P 1'
#
loop_
_entity.id
_entity.type
_entity.pdbx_description
1 polymer ?
#
loop_
_entity_poly.entity_id
_entity_poly.type
_entity_poly.pdbx_seq_one_letter_code
_entity_poly.pdbx_strand_id
1 'polypeptide(L)'
;MSGEVPGPQRGKAYRGSRITVYYDAQRCIHFAACVRGLPEVFDPARRPWIEAAGAEAGVLAEVVRRCPTGALQYHLEEGEPEMPSVPTVIEPSPDGPLLVRGDLRICGPDGERSETRVALCRCGASANKPFCDGSHGRIGWKSEAHTPGP
;
A
#
# COMPACT_ATOMS: atom_id res chain seq x y z
N MET A 1 22.29 -17.75 2.80
CA MET A 1 21.78 -17.39 1.47
C MET A 1 20.32 -17.79 1.41
N SER A 2 19.45 -16.90 1.90
CA SER A 2 18.01 -17.06 1.79
C SER A 2 17.54 -15.85 0.99
N GLY A 3 17.49 -16.01 -0.33
CA GLY A 3 16.89 -15.01 -1.21
C GLY A 3 15.38 -15.09 -1.01
N GLU A 4 14.84 -14.20 -0.20
CA GLU A 4 13.40 -14.03 -0.10
C GLU A 4 12.89 -13.31 -1.36
N VAL A 5 11.98 -14.00 -2.03
CA VAL A 5 11.36 -13.60 -3.30
C VAL A 5 10.55 -12.32 -3.06
N PRO A 6 10.69 -11.27 -3.90
CA PRO A 6 9.84 -10.08 -3.80
C PRO A 6 8.37 -10.51 -3.82
N GLY A 7 7.60 -10.04 -2.84
CA GLY A 7 6.20 -10.42 -2.66
C GLY A 7 5.39 -10.26 -3.97
N PRO A 8 4.33 -11.06 -4.16
CA PRO A 8 3.61 -11.13 -5.43
C PRO A 8 3.15 -9.74 -5.87
N GLN A 9 3.61 -9.33 -7.06
CA GLN A 9 3.28 -8.08 -7.71
C GLN A 9 1.79 -8.13 -8.14
N ARG A 10 0.91 -7.46 -7.38
CA ARG A 10 -0.55 -7.59 -7.54
C ARG A 10 -1.19 -6.34 -8.13
N GLY A 11 -2.21 -6.56 -8.96
CA GLY A 11 -3.01 -5.50 -9.58
C GLY A 11 -2.56 -5.17 -11.00
N LYS A 12 -3.06 -4.05 -11.52
CA LYS A 12 -2.78 -3.62 -12.89
C LYS A 12 -1.35 -3.08 -13.00
N ALA A 13 -0.58 -3.61 -13.95
CA ALA A 13 0.78 -3.17 -14.23
C ALA A 13 0.81 -1.92 -15.14
N TYR A 14 1.71 -1.00 -14.81
CA TYR A 14 2.05 0.19 -15.59
C TYR A 14 3.55 0.20 -15.78
N ARG A 15 3.99 -0.04 -17.02
CA ARG A 15 5.40 -0.30 -17.35
C ARG A 15 6.10 0.99 -17.76
N GLY A 16 7.18 1.31 -17.08
CA GLY A 16 8.18 2.28 -17.51
C GLY A 16 9.43 1.58 -18.04
N SER A 17 10.51 2.33 -18.31
CA SER A 17 11.75 1.79 -18.88
C SER A 17 12.64 1.05 -17.86
N ARG A 18 12.63 1.46 -16.59
CA ARG A 18 13.45 0.88 -15.51
C ARG A 18 12.64 0.48 -14.27
N ILE A 19 11.31 0.63 -14.33
CA ILE A 19 10.39 0.35 -13.24
C ILE A 19 9.04 -0.07 -13.78
N THR A 20 8.42 -1.06 -13.15
CA THR A 20 6.99 -1.38 -13.33
C THR A 20 6.25 -1.04 -12.04
N VAL A 21 5.20 -0.22 -12.13
CA VAL A 21 4.30 0.09 -11.02
C VAL A 21 3.06 -0.79 -11.09
N TYR A 22 2.68 -1.40 -9.98
CA TYR A 22 1.50 -2.22 -9.84
C TYR A 22 0.46 -1.50 -8.99
N TYR A 23 -0.80 -1.54 -9.41
CA TYR A 23 -1.92 -0.91 -8.71
C TYR A 23 -3.06 -1.89 -8.43
N ASP A 24 -3.30 -2.16 -7.15
CA ASP A 24 -4.46 -2.88 -6.64
C ASP A 24 -5.53 -1.90 -6.14
N ALA A 25 -6.56 -1.69 -6.96
CA ALA A 25 -7.67 -0.80 -6.65
C ALA A 25 -8.47 -1.25 -5.41
N GLN A 26 -8.52 -2.55 -5.09
CA GLN A 26 -9.29 -3.06 -3.96
C GLN A 26 -8.63 -2.75 -2.60
N ARG A 27 -7.34 -2.40 -2.60
CA ARG A 27 -6.57 -1.99 -1.42
C ARG A 27 -6.43 -0.47 -1.31
N CYS A 28 -6.83 0.29 -2.32
CA CYS A 28 -6.65 1.73 -2.34
C CYS A 28 -7.75 2.41 -1.52
N ILE A 29 -7.37 3.04 -0.41
CA ILE A 29 -8.28 3.86 0.41
C ILE A 29 -8.17 5.36 0.09
N HIS A 30 -7.57 5.70 -1.06
CA HIS A 30 -7.38 7.08 -1.52
C HIS A 30 -6.62 8.00 -0.54
N PHE A 31 -5.59 7.48 0.14
CA PHE A 31 -4.71 8.26 1.03
C PHE A 31 -3.95 9.41 0.30
N ALA A 32 -3.91 9.36 -1.03
CA ALA A 32 -3.39 10.41 -1.92
C ALA A 32 -1.90 10.76 -1.76
N ALA A 33 -1.11 9.88 -1.13
CA ALA A 33 0.35 10.02 -1.09
C ALA A 33 0.99 10.01 -2.49
N CYS A 34 0.45 9.21 -3.42
CA CYS A 34 0.95 9.11 -4.80
C CYS A 34 0.71 10.40 -5.59
N VAL A 35 -0.55 10.86 -5.67
CA VAL A 35 -0.94 12.06 -6.44
C VAL A 35 -0.32 13.34 -5.90
N ARG A 36 -0.11 13.44 -4.57
CA ARG A 36 0.62 14.58 -3.98
C ARG A 36 2.13 14.49 -4.15
N GLY A 37 2.66 13.27 -4.33
CA GLY A 37 4.10 13.03 -4.40
C GLY A 37 4.68 13.21 -5.80
N LEU A 38 3.97 12.76 -6.83
CA LEU A 38 4.35 12.87 -8.25
C LEU A 38 3.10 13.04 -9.13
N PRO A 39 2.46 14.22 -9.15
CA PRO A 39 1.27 14.48 -9.96
C PRO A 39 1.49 14.30 -11.47
N GLU A 40 2.72 14.44 -11.96
CA GLU A 40 3.10 14.17 -13.35
C GLU A 40 3.02 12.68 -13.72
N VAL A 41 3.20 11.79 -12.73
CA VAL A 41 3.06 10.34 -12.88
C VAL A 41 1.65 9.87 -12.53
N PHE A 42 1.09 10.35 -11.42
CA PHE A 42 -0.19 9.90 -10.85
C PHE A 42 -1.28 10.96 -11.02
N ASP A 43 -2.09 10.82 -12.07
CA ASP A 43 -3.16 11.75 -12.40
C ASP A 43 -4.51 11.03 -12.59
N PRO A 44 -5.44 11.10 -11.61
CA PRO A 44 -6.76 10.49 -11.69
C PRO A 44 -7.63 10.97 -12.88
N ALA A 45 -7.34 12.12 -13.47
CA ALA A 45 -8.05 12.65 -14.64
C ALA A 45 -7.55 12.04 -15.97
N ARG A 46 -6.33 11.50 -15.99
CA ARG A 46 -5.72 10.91 -17.20
C ARG A 46 -6.03 9.43 -17.36
N ARG A 47 -5.90 8.93 -18.60
CA ARG A 47 -6.03 7.51 -18.97
C ARG A 47 -4.85 7.13 -19.90
N PRO A 48 -3.92 6.24 -19.47
CA PRO A 48 -3.80 5.68 -18.12
C PRO A 48 -3.56 6.78 -17.07
N TRP A 49 -3.96 6.50 -15.82
CA TRP A 49 -3.80 7.46 -14.70
C TRP A 49 -2.42 7.37 -14.03
N ILE A 50 -1.64 6.33 -14.37
CA ILE A 50 -0.25 6.16 -13.96
C ILE A 50 0.61 6.17 -15.23
N GLU A 51 1.51 7.14 -15.32
CA GLU A 51 2.53 7.27 -16.37
C GLU A 51 3.90 6.88 -15.79
N ALA A 52 4.21 5.58 -15.79
CA ALA A 52 5.42 5.05 -15.14
C ALA A 52 6.73 5.52 -15.80
N ALA A 53 6.68 6.03 -17.04
CA ALA A 53 7.83 6.67 -17.69
C ALA A 53 7.98 8.17 -17.34
N GLY A 54 7.04 8.74 -16.57
CA GLY A 54 6.97 10.17 -16.27
C GLY A 54 7.97 10.67 -15.22
N ALA A 55 8.73 9.78 -14.58
CA ALA A 55 9.74 10.13 -13.58
C ALA A 55 10.91 9.14 -13.58
N GLU A 56 12.01 9.53 -12.94
CA GLU A 56 13.14 8.64 -12.66
C GLU A 56 12.69 7.48 -11.75
N ALA A 57 13.23 6.28 -11.95
CA ALA A 57 12.76 5.05 -11.33
C ALA A 57 12.92 5.06 -9.80
N GLY A 58 14.04 5.55 -9.28
CA GLY A 58 14.27 5.72 -7.84
C GLY A 58 13.32 6.71 -7.20
N VAL A 59 13.08 7.85 -7.86
CA VAL A 59 12.11 8.87 -7.41
C VAL A 59 10.68 8.30 -7.39
N LEU A 60 10.28 7.57 -8.43
CA LEU A 60 8.98 6.91 -8.50
C LEU A 60 8.82 5.83 -7.43
N ALA A 61 9.83 4.99 -7.23
CA ALA A 61 9.85 3.98 -6.19
C ALA A 61 9.66 4.59 -4.79
N GLU A 62 10.36 5.67 -4.47
CA GLU A 62 10.22 6.39 -3.19
C GLU A 62 8.77 6.88 -2.96
N VAL A 63 8.12 7.42 -3.99
CA VAL A 63 6.72 7.86 -3.88
C VAL A 63 5.75 6.67 -3.76
N VAL A 64 5.98 5.58 -4.47
CA VAL A 64 5.18 4.35 -4.35
C VAL A 64 5.25 3.77 -2.93
N ARG A 65 6.44 3.77 -2.28
CA ARG A 65 6.64 3.28 -0.89
C ARG A 65 5.83 4.07 0.16
N ARG A 66 5.43 5.30 -0.16
CA ARG A 66 4.60 6.15 0.71
C ARG A 66 3.13 5.75 0.71
N CYS A 67 2.66 4.93 -0.24
CA CYS A 67 1.32 4.35 -0.18
C CYS A 67 1.20 3.47 1.07
N PRO A 68 0.39 3.82 2.08
CA PRO A 68 0.41 3.10 3.36
C PRO A 68 -0.29 1.73 3.28
N THR A 69 -1.15 1.51 2.28
CA THR A 69 -1.96 0.29 2.18
C THR A 69 -1.30 -0.83 1.40
N GLY A 70 -0.19 -0.54 0.72
CA GLY A 70 0.42 -1.44 -0.29
C GLY A 70 -0.44 -1.57 -1.56
N ALA A 71 -1.42 -0.70 -1.78
CA ALA A 71 -2.19 -0.66 -3.04
C ALA A 71 -1.33 -0.30 -4.25
N LEU A 72 -0.24 0.45 -4.03
CA LEU A 72 0.80 0.64 -5.03
C LEU A 72 2.03 -0.16 -4.61
N GLN A 73 2.57 -0.91 -5.54
CA GLN A 73 3.83 -1.65 -5.42
C GLN A 73 4.67 -1.37 -6.66
N TYR A 74 5.96 -1.72 -6.62
CA TYR A 74 6.83 -1.55 -7.77
C TYR A 74 7.81 -2.71 -7.90
N HIS A 75 8.34 -2.84 -9.10
CA HIS A 75 9.49 -3.68 -9.42
C HIS A 75 10.49 -2.83 -10.20
N LEU A 76 11.75 -2.78 -9.74
CA LEU A 76 12.84 -2.18 -10.49
C LEU A 76 13.50 -3.26 -11.36
N GLU A 77 13.84 -2.92 -12.60
CA GLU A 77 14.61 -3.83 -13.47
C GLU A 77 16.03 -4.03 -12.93
N GLU A 78 16.60 -2.96 -12.35
CA GLU A 78 17.90 -2.95 -11.68
C GLU A 78 17.78 -2.22 -10.34
N GLY A 79 18.27 -2.86 -9.27
CA GLY A 79 18.27 -2.29 -7.92
C GLY A 79 17.61 -3.20 -6.88
N GLU A 80 17.68 -2.78 -5.62
CA GLU A 80 17.14 -3.55 -4.50
C GLU A 80 15.59 -3.49 -4.49
N PRO A 81 14.91 -4.61 -4.17
CA PRO A 81 13.48 -4.61 -3.96
C PRO A 81 13.11 -3.75 -2.74
N GLU A 82 11.81 -3.47 -2.59
CA GLU A 82 11.34 -2.85 -1.36
C GLU A 82 11.61 -3.76 -0.16
N MET A 83 12.42 -3.26 0.78
CA MET A 83 12.72 -3.98 2.02
C MET A 83 11.66 -3.74 3.10
N PRO A 84 11.27 -4.77 3.87
CA PRO A 84 10.42 -4.61 5.04
C PRO A 84 11.03 -3.66 6.09
N SER A 85 10.17 -2.94 6.82
CA SER A 85 10.63 -2.12 7.95
C SER A 85 10.99 -2.99 9.16
N VAL A 86 12.06 -2.64 9.88
CA VAL A 86 12.45 -3.28 11.14
C VAL A 86 12.70 -2.19 12.19
N PRO A 87 12.05 -2.24 13.37
CA PRO A 87 11.06 -3.22 13.77
C PRO A 87 9.75 -3.08 12.97
N THR A 88 8.89 -4.10 13.04
CA THR A 88 7.50 -3.98 12.57
C THR A 88 6.77 -2.93 13.40
N VAL A 89 6.15 -1.97 12.73
CA VAL A 89 5.38 -0.87 13.33
C VAL A 89 3.90 -1.02 12.98
N ILE A 90 3.05 -0.85 13.98
CA ILE A 90 1.58 -0.88 13.85
C ILE A 90 1.03 0.41 14.44
N GLU A 91 0.39 1.23 13.61
CA GLU A 91 -0.17 2.52 14.02
C GLU A 91 -1.66 2.60 13.66
N PRO A 92 -2.55 2.88 14.63
CA PRO A 92 -3.95 3.17 14.31
C PRO A 92 -4.06 4.54 13.63
N SER A 93 -4.65 4.57 12.44
CA SER A 93 -5.11 5.83 11.84
C SER A 93 -6.36 6.32 12.60
N PRO A 94 -6.48 7.60 12.96
CA PRO A 94 -7.70 8.15 13.56
C PRO A 94 -8.94 7.77 12.77
N ASP A 95 -9.95 7.22 13.44
CA ASP A 95 -11.21 6.73 12.84
C ASP A 95 -11.02 5.76 11.65
N GLY A 96 -9.85 5.16 11.55
CA GLY A 96 -9.38 4.46 10.37
C GLY A 96 -8.74 3.12 10.66
N PRO A 97 -8.05 2.54 9.65
CA PRO A 97 -7.43 1.22 9.75
C PRO A 97 -6.25 1.18 10.71
N LEU A 98 -5.76 -0.03 10.96
CA LEU A 98 -4.39 -0.24 11.45
C LEU A 98 -3.44 -0.18 10.26
N LEU A 99 -2.52 0.78 10.27
CA LEU A 99 -1.43 0.86 9.30
C LEU A 99 -0.27 0.03 9.83
N VAL A 100 0.09 -1.02 9.10
CA VAL A 100 1.17 -1.93 9.47
C VAL A 100 2.30 -1.78 8.47
N ARG A 101 3.52 -1.63 8.96
CA ARG A 101 4.76 -1.66 8.16
C ARG A 101 5.72 -2.64 8.80
N GLY A 102 6.23 -3.59 8.03
CA GLY A 102 7.12 -4.63 8.57
C GLY A 102 7.27 -5.80 7.62
N ASP A 103 7.85 -6.89 8.12
CA ASP A 103 7.87 -8.17 7.43
C ASP A 103 6.60 -8.94 7.77
N LEU A 104 5.62 -8.90 6.86
CA LEU A 104 4.25 -9.35 7.13
C LEU A 104 3.88 -10.55 6.28
N ARG A 105 3.21 -11.52 6.91
CA ARG A 105 2.55 -12.64 6.23
C ARG A 105 1.05 -12.57 6.50
N ILE A 106 0.26 -12.39 5.44
CA ILE A 106 -1.19 -12.35 5.48
C ILE A 106 -1.73 -13.68 4.97
N CYS A 107 -2.28 -14.48 5.88
CA CYS A 107 -2.86 -15.78 5.57
C CYS A 107 -4.37 -15.68 5.44
N GLY A 108 -4.95 -16.26 4.38
CA GLY A 108 -6.39 -16.34 4.19
C GLY A 108 -6.81 -17.54 3.34
N PRO A 109 -8.12 -17.70 3.06
CA PRO A 109 -8.63 -18.78 2.22
C PRO A 109 -8.02 -18.80 0.82
N ASP A 110 -7.63 -17.63 0.31
CA ASP A 110 -6.98 -17.46 -1.00
C ASP A 110 -5.46 -17.65 -0.95
N GLY A 111 -4.93 -18.21 0.13
CA GLY A 111 -3.50 -18.48 0.35
C GLY A 111 -2.77 -17.44 1.21
N GLU A 112 -1.45 -17.62 1.29
CA GLU A 112 -0.53 -16.76 2.04
C GLU A 112 0.05 -15.66 1.15
N ARG A 113 0.29 -14.48 1.73
CA ARG A 113 0.81 -13.30 1.04
C ARG A 113 1.87 -12.61 1.88
N SER A 114 3.06 -12.39 1.31
CA SER A 114 4.09 -11.53 1.91
C SER A 114 3.85 -10.07 1.55
N GLU A 115 3.93 -9.18 2.53
CA GLU A 115 3.69 -7.74 2.39
C GLU A 115 4.71 -6.93 3.20
N THR A 116 5.16 -5.79 2.69
CA THR A 116 6.00 -4.84 3.44
C THR A 116 5.16 -3.81 4.22
N ARG A 117 3.92 -3.61 3.78
CA ARG A 117 2.96 -2.68 4.36
C ARG A 117 1.52 -3.00 3.99
N VAL A 118 0.60 -2.75 4.90
CA VAL A 118 -0.83 -3.01 4.71
C VAL A 118 -1.68 -2.09 5.58
N ALA A 119 -2.89 -1.81 5.13
CA ALA A 119 -3.94 -1.25 5.99
C ALA A 119 -4.94 -2.36 6.34
N LEU A 120 -5.01 -2.73 7.62
CA LEU A 120 -5.94 -3.75 8.12
C LEU A 120 -7.23 -3.10 8.63
N CYS A 121 -8.36 -3.76 8.36
CA CYS A 121 -9.66 -3.29 8.78
C CYS A 121 -9.77 -3.28 10.31
N ARG A 122 -10.04 -2.11 10.90
CA ARG A 122 -10.29 -1.93 12.33
C ARG A 122 -11.77 -1.78 12.69
N CYS A 123 -12.59 -1.29 11.75
CA CYS A 123 -14.02 -0.98 11.97
C CYS A 123 -14.98 -2.17 11.84
N GLY A 124 -14.50 -3.35 11.42
CA GLY A 124 -15.33 -4.53 11.17
C GLY A 124 -16.16 -4.53 9.86
N ALA A 125 -16.33 -3.39 9.19
CA ALA A 125 -17.25 -3.25 8.06
C ALA A 125 -16.65 -3.52 6.66
N SER A 126 -15.33 -3.75 6.53
CA SER A 126 -14.69 -3.96 5.22
C SER A 126 -15.30 -5.16 4.47
N ALA A 127 -15.54 -5.01 3.17
CA ALA A 127 -15.90 -6.11 2.28
C ALA A 127 -14.67 -6.86 1.75
N ASN A 128 -13.46 -6.31 1.93
CA ASN A 128 -12.19 -6.88 1.49
C ASN A 128 -11.33 -7.37 2.67
N LYS A 129 -11.94 -8.05 3.64
CA LYS A 129 -11.21 -8.50 4.85
C LYS A 129 -10.04 -9.44 4.49
N PRO A 130 -8.90 -9.36 5.19
CA PRO A 130 -8.63 -8.55 6.39
C PRO A 130 -8.25 -7.07 6.08
N PHE A 131 -8.18 -6.69 4.81
CA PHE A 131 -7.77 -5.36 4.38
C PHE A 131 -8.84 -4.29 4.64
N CYS A 132 -8.41 -3.05 4.80
CA CYS A 132 -9.29 -1.90 4.80
C CYS A 132 -9.66 -1.50 3.36
N ASP A 133 -10.94 -1.30 3.12
CA ASP A 133 -11.52 -0.86 1.83
C ASP A 133 -12.16 0.54 1.92
N GLY A 134 -11.86 1.29 2.99
CA GLY A 134 -12.47 2.60 3.25
C GLY A 134 -13.87 2.57 3.87
N SER A 135 -14.45 1.40 4.18
CA SER A 135 -15.79 1.30 4.79
C SER A 135 -15.96 2.12 6.07
N HIS A 136 -14.91 2.27 6.89
CA HIS A 136 -14.93 3.06 8.12
C HIS A 136 -15.46 4.49 7.92
N GLY A 137 -15.03 5.17 6.85
CA GLY A 137 -15.49 6.53 6.54
C GLY A 137 -16.95 6.55 6.08
N ARG A 138 -17.37 5.52 5.32
CA ARG A 138 -18.75 5.41 4.82
C ARG A 138 -19.77 5.17 5.94
N ILE A 139 -19.38 4.43 6.98
CA ILE A 139 -20.26 4.14 8.12
C ILE A 139 -20.08 5.14 9.28
N GLY A 140 -19.19 6.14 9.14
CA GLY A 140 -18.88 7.09 10.20
C GLY A 140 -18.29 6.45 11.46
N TRP A 141 -17.52 5.36 11.32
CA TRP A 141 -16.92 4.67 12.45
C TRP A 141 -15.98 5.60 13.21
N LYS A 142 -16.03 5.53 14.54
CA LYS A 142 -15.17 6.30 15.44
C LYS A 142 -14.33 5.37 16.27
N SER A 143 -13.03 5.62 16.31
CA SER A 143 -12.17 4.98 17.30
C SER A 143 -12.31 5.75 18.60
N GLU A 144 -12.85 5.12 19.64
CA GLU A 144 -12.76 5.68 20.99
C GLU A 144 -11.29 5.98 21.30
N ALA A 145 -11.03 7.13 21.93
CA ALA A 145 -9.68 7.45 22.37
C ALA A 145 -9.28 6.40 23.42
N HIS A 146 -8.24 5.61 23.14
CA HIS A 146 -7.56 4.89 24.19
C HIS A 146 -6.85 5.93 25.05
N THR A 147 -7.52 6.44 26.08
CA THR A 147 -6.82 7.02 27.21
C THR A 147 -6.12 5.84 27.88
N PRO A 148 -4.77 5.80 27.94
CA PRO A 148 -4.11 4.83 28.79
C PRO A 148 -4.71 5.01 30.19
N GLY A 149 -5.19 3.93 30.79
CA GLY A 149 -5.54 3.96 32.21
C GLY A 149 -4.34 4.42 33.04
N PRO A 150 -4.56 4.95 34.25
CA PRO A 150 -3.47 5.37 35.13
C PRO A 150 -2.45 4.24 35.38
#